data_AF-A0A0R0AV85-F1
#
_entry.id   AF-A0A0R0AV85-F1
#
_cell.length_a   1.000
_cell.length_b   1.000
_cell.length_c   1.000
_cell.angle_alpha   90.00
_cell.angle_beta   90.00
_cell.angle_gamma   90.00
#
_symmetry.space_group_name_H-M   'P 1'
#
loop_
_entity.id
_entity.type
_entity.pdbx_description
1 polymer ?
#
loop_
_entity_poly.entity_id
_entity_poly.type
_entity_poly.pdbx_seq_one_letter_code
_entity_poly.pdbx_strand_id
1 'polypeptide(L)'
;MDAPVLPHRSHHSFQLAGERLRAHYARHQSTAAFWDAYQQIQAELTAEFPELRTELCNRLAVLAQGLGAVEQAQLLDPLEIS
;
A
#
# COMPACT_ATOMS: atom_id res chain seq x y z
N MET A 1 -18.72 4.23 15.97
CA MET A 1 -17.50 3.48 15.69
C MET A 1 -16.56 4.44 15.01
N ASP A 2 -15.60 4.97 15.77
CA ASP A 2 -14.55 5.83 15.25
C ASP A 2 -13.55 4.90 14.54
N ALA A 3 -13.36 5.07 13.23
CA ALA A 3 -12.36 4.29 12.51
C ALA A 3 -10.98 4.62 13.11
N PRO A 4 -10.13 3.62 13.41
CA PRO A 4 -8.85 3.87 14.05
C PRO A 4 -8.04 4.85 13.20
N VAL A 5 -7.85 6.06 13.72
CA VAL A 5 -6.96 7.05 13.11
C VAL A 5 -5.56 6.47 13.15
N LEU A 6 -5.02 6.13 11.97
CA LEU A 6 -3.65 5.63 11.84
C LEU A 6 -2.69 6.53 12.62
N PRO A 7 -1.78 5.96 13.42
CA PRO A 7 -0.80 6.75 14.13
C PRO A 7 0.05 7.56 13.14
N HIS A 8 0.38 8.81 13.52
CA HIS A 8 1.11 9.75 12.66
C HIS A 8 2.40 9.17 12.06
N ARG A 9 3.05 8.24 12.77
CA ARG A 9 4.26 7.54 12.30
C ARG A 9 3.98 6.64 11.09
N SER A 10 2.88 5.88 11.10
CA SER A 10 2.47 5.02 9.99
C SER A 10 2.08 5.85 8.76
N HIS A 11 1.50 7.03 8.99
CA HIS A 11 1.17 7.95 7.89
C HIS A 11 2.43 8.43 7.15
N HIS A 12 3.49 8.75 7.88
CA HIS A 12 4.75 9.19 7.29
C HIS A 12 5.49 8.07 6.55
N SER A 13 5.61 6.87 7.16
CA SER A 13 6.18 5.70 6.48
C SER A 13 5.39 5.35 5.20
N PHE A 14 4.06 5.47 5.25
CA PHE A 14 3.20 5.26 4.08
C PHE A 14 3.40 6.31 2.98
N GLN A 15 3.55 7.60 3.34
CA GLN A 15 3.81 8.64 2.34
C GLN A 15 5.14 8.42 1.62
N LEU A 16 6.21 8.11 2.36
CA LEU A 16 7.53 7.79 1.79
C LEU A 16 7.47 6.56 0.87
N ALA A 17 6.74 5.53 1.28
CA ALA A 17 6.47 4.34 0.47
C ALA A 17 5.74 4.68 -0.83
N GLY A 18 4.68 5.50 -0.76
CA GLY A 18 3.93 5.96 -1.92
C GLY A 18 4.76 6.80 -2.89
N GLU A 19 5.62 7.68 -2.39
CA GLU A 19 6.54 8.47 -3.22
C GLU A 19 7.57 7.59 -3.94
N ARG A 20 8.16 6.61 -3.24
CA ARG A 20 9.06 5.62 -3.83
C ARG A 20 8.35 4.83 -4.93
N LEU A 21 7.15 4.34 -4.65
CA LEU A 21 6.36 3.57 -5.61
C LEU A 21 6.03 4.40 -6.87
N ARG A 22 5.68 5.68 -6.69
CA ARG A 22 5.38 6.60 -7.79
C ARG A 22 6.62 6.90 -8.65
N ALA A 23 7.80 7.04 -8.04
CA ALA A 23 9.05 7.19 -8.76
C ALA A 23 9.41 5.92 -9.56
N HIS A 24 9.17 4.73 -9.00
CA HIS A 24 9.34 3.47 -9.73
C HIS A 24 8.34 3.33 -10.88
N TYR A 25 7.07 3.69 -10.67
CA TYR A 25 6.06 3.66 -11.72
C TYR A 25 6.37 4.61 -12.88
N ALA A 26 6.87 5.82 -12.60
CA ALA A 26 7.29 6.76 -13.64
C ALA A 26 8.43 6.20 -14.52
N ARG A 27 9.25 5.30 -13.97
CA ARG A 27 10.44 4.76 -14.65
C ARG A 27 10.20 3.39 -15.30
N HIS A 28 9.36 2.55 -14.68
CA HIS A 28 9.16 1.15 -15.05
C HIS A 28 7.71 0.80 -15.39
N GLN A 29 6.75 1.72 -15.19
CA GLN A 29 5.31 1.51 -15.38
C GLN A 29 4.81 0.26 -14.65
N SER A 30 3.79 -0.44 -15.16
CA SER A 30 3.24 -1.67 -14.56
C SER A 30 4.01 -2.94 -14.91
N THR A 31 5.35 -2.86 -14.98
CA THR A 31 6.20 -4.04 -15.24
C THR A 31 6.50 -4.83 -13.96
N ALA A 32 7.05 -6.03 -14.09
CA ALA A 32 7.43 -6.88 -12.96
C ALA A 32 8.30 -6.16 -11.90
N ALA A 33 9.17 -5.23 -12.33
CA ALA A 33 10.01 -4.43 -11.44
C ALA A 33 9.21 -3.48 -10.52
N PHE A 34 8.05 -3.00 -10.97
CA PHE A 34 7.15 -2.21 -10.14
C PHE A 34 6.47 -3.08 -9.09
N TRP A 35 6.03 -4.28 -9.48
CA TRP A 35 5.40 -5.22 -8.56
C TRP A 35 6.37 -5.74 -7.49
N ASP A 36 7.63 -5.96 -7.86
CA ASP A 36 8.70 -6.32 -6.92
C ASP A 36 8.90 -5.21 -5.85
N ALA A 37 9.04 -3.96 -6.29
CA ALA A 37 9.12 -2.82 -5.38
C ALA A 37 7.87 -2.65 -4.50
N TYR A 38 6.67 -2.89 -5.07
CA TYR A 38 5.42 -2.86 -4.34
C TYR A 38 5.37 -3.90 -3.23
N GLN A 39 5.73 -5.15 -3.53
CA GLN A 39 5.75 -6.24 -2.55
C GLN A 39 6.80 -5.99 -1.46
N GLN A 40 7.96 -5.45 -1.81
CA GLN A 40 9.00 -5.11 -0.84
C GLN A 40 8.52 -4.02 0.13
N ILE A 41 7.94 -2.94 -0.40
CA ILE A 41 7.35 -1.86 0.39
C ILE A 41 6.22 -2.37 1.29
N GLN A 42 5.35 -3.24 0.76
CA GLN A 42 4.29 -3.86 1.53
C GLN A 42 4.88 -4.71 2.67
N ALA A 43 5.91 -5.51 2.41
CA ALA A 43 6.57 -6.31 3.45
C ALA A 43 7.21 -5.43 4.55
N GLU A 44 7.88 -4.34 4.18
CA GLU A 44 8.47 -3.38 5.12
C GLU A 44 7.40 -2.73 6.02
N LEU A 45 6.32 -2.22 5.42
CA LEU A 45 5.23 -1.57 6.15
C LEU A 45 4.47 -2.53 7.06
N THR A 46 4.28 -3.78 6.61
CA THR A 46 3.56 -4.80 7.38
C THR A 46 4.42 -5.43 8.47
N ALA A 47 5.74 -5.40 8.33
CA ALA A 47 6.68 -5.71 9.41
C ALA A 47 6.77 -4.56 10.44
N GLU A 48 6.73 -3.30 10.00
CA GLU A 48 6.77 -2.14 10.91
C GLU A 48 5.43 -1.96 11.66
N PHE A 49 4.29 -2.24 11.01
CA PHE A 49 2.95 -2.09 11.57
C PHE A 49 2.06 -3.30 11.26
N PRO A 50 2.27 -4.44 11.93
CA PRO A 50 1.51 -5.67 11.68
C PRO A 50 0.01 -5.52 12.02
N GLU A 51 -0.33 -4.67 13.01
CA GLU A 51 -1.71 -4.36 13.39
C GLU A 51 -2.48 -3.58 12.32
N LEU A 52 -1.77 -2.89 11.41
CA LEU A 52 -2.33 -2.06 10.35
C LEU A 52 -2.17 -2.71 8.97
N ARG A 53 -1.83 -4.01 8.92
CA ARG A 53 -1.51 -4.73 7.69
C ARG A 53 -2.58 -4.53 6.61
N THR A 54 -3.84 -4.80 6.96
CA THR A 54 -4.98 -4.70 6.04
C THR A 54 -5.16 -3.26 5.54
N GLU A 55 -5.10 -2.29 6.45
CA GLU A 55 -5.27 -0.87 6.12
C GLU A 55 -4.15 -0.34 5.21
N LEU A 56 -2.90 -0.76 5.47
CA LEU A 56 -1.71 -0.40 4.69
C LEU A 56 -1.76 -1.03 3.28
N CYS A 57 -2.18 -2.29 3.17
CA CYS A 57 -2.42 -2.95 1.89
C CYS A 57 -3.51 -2.22 1.09
N ASN A 58 -4.63 -1.86 1.72
CA ASN A 58 -5.73 -1.16 1.07
C ASN A 58 -5.30 0.20 0.54
N ARG A 59 -4.57 0.98 1.35
CA ARG A 59 -4.05 2.27 0.90
C ARG A 59 -3.03 2.13 -0.22
N LEU A 60 -2.13 1.14 -0.16
CA LEU A 60 -1.19 0.87 -1.26
C LEU A 60 -1.92 0.50 -2.55
N ALA A 61 -2.98 -0.30 -2.45
CA ALA A 61 -3.79 -0.71 -3.60
C ALA A 61 -4.51 0.50 -4.23
N VAL A 62 -5.12 1.38 -3.42
CA VAL A 62 -5.71 2.65 -3.90
C VAL A 62 -4.65 3.52 -4.58
N LEU A 63 -3.42 3.56 -4.06
CA LEU A 63 -2.32 4.32 -4.64
C LEU A 63 -1.91 3.74 -6.01
N ALA A 64 -1.81 2.42 -6.13
CA ALA A 64 -1.55 1.75 -7.40
C ALA A 64 -2.67 2.00 -8.43
N GLN A 65 -3.94 2.00 -8.01
CA GLN A 65 -5.07 2.34 -8.86
C GLN A 65 -5.01 3.80 -9.33
N GLY A 66 -4.75 4.75 -8.43
CA GLY A 66 -4.63 6.17 -8.77
C GLY A 66 -3.44 6.49 -9.69
N LEU A 67 -2.42 5.64 -9.69
CA LEU A 67 -1.31 5.70 -10.64
C LEU A 67 -1.65 5.11 -12.02
N GLY A 68 -2.76 4.39 -12.16
CA GLY A 68 -3.09 3.63 -13.37
C GLY A 68 -2.28 2.33 -13.50
N ALA A 69 -1.67 1.86 -12.41
CA ALA A 69 -0.97 0.57 -12.40
C ALA A 69 -1.96 -0.60 -12.46
N VAL A 70 -3.17 -0.41 -11.95
CA VAL A 70 -4.28 -1.37 -11.97
C VAL A 70 -5.60 -0.65 -12.29
N GLU A 71 -6.49 -1.32 -13.04
CA GLU A 71 -7.82 -0.77 -13.36
C GLU A 71 -8.74 -0.72 -12.14
N GLN A 72 -8.72 -1.78 -11.31
CA GLN A 72 -9.46 -1.85 -10.05
C GLN A 72 -8.58 -2.43 -8.94
N ALA A 73 -8.36 -1.66 -7.88
CA ALA A 73 -7.73 -2.17 -6.67
C ALA A 73 -8.73 -3.05 -5.90
N GLN A 74 -8.39 -4.33 -5.71
CA GLN A 74 -9.09 -5.15 -4.72
C GLN A 74 -8.61 -4.74 -3.33
N LEU A 75 -9.52 -4.16 -2.57
CA LEU A 75 -9.31 -3.88 -1.16
C LEU A 75 -9.54 -5.18 -0.39
N LEU A 76 -8.67 -5.45 0.56
CA LEU A 76 -8.84 -6.51 1.53
C LEU A 76 -9.87 -6.05 2.55
N ASP A 77 -11.04 -6.68 2.58
CA ASP A 77 -12.01 -6.46 3.64
C ASP A 77 -11.43 -6.95 4.99
N PRO A 78 -11.67 -6.23 6.10
CA PRO A 78 -11.22 -6.66 7.42
C PRO A 78 -11.97 -7.90 7.96
N LEU A 79 -12.85 -8.52 7.20
CA LEU A 79 -13.76 -9.54 7.70
C LEU A 79 -14.02 -10.66 6.70
N GLU A 80 -13.14 -11.67 6.66
CA GLU A 80 -13.54 -13.06 6.38
C GLU A 80 -12.62 -14.02 7.14
N ILE A 81 -12.79 -14.09 8.46
CA ILE A 81 -12.62 -15.37 9.17
C ILE A 81 -13.96 -15.67 9.80
N SER A 82 -14.73 -16.52 9.10
CA SER A 82 -15.94 -17.15 9.61
C SER A 82 -15.62 -18.27 10.59
#